data_AF-A0A1G8SLM1-F1
#
_entry.id   AF-A0A1G8SLM1-F1
#
_cell.length_a   1.000
_cell.length_b   1.000
_cell.length_c   1.000
_cell.angle_alpha   90.00
_cell.angle_beta   90.00
_cell.angle_gamma   90.00
#
_symmetry.space_group_name_H-M   'P 1'
#
loop_
_entity.id
_entity.type
_entity.pdbx_description
1 polymer ?
#
loop_
_entity_poly.entity_id
_entity_poly.type
_entity_poly.pdbx_seq_one_letter_code
_entity_poly.pdbx_strand_id
1 'polypeptide(L)'
;MKIKVAAVQFEAGVGLKQENRLQMKQWINTIMAEHPDCSIIVFPELVVSGYDCGCHMAALAEEVEGESYRFFSEEARRYGVHIAYGNIERSGQEDRPYNTVWLIGSDGSLLHTYRKIHLTSLEEAYFTPGEALPQSLCQIQHGLCVG
;
A
#
# COMPACT_ATOMS: atom_id res chain seq x y z
N MET A 1 5.64 -25.65 4.80
CA MET A 1 5.95 -24.24 5.10
C MET A 1 4.66 -23.55 5.48
N LYS A 2 4.65 -22.69 6.51
CA LYS A 2 3.44 -22.01 7.00
C LYS A 2 3.66 -20.51 6.87
N ILE A 3 2.80 -19.83 6.12
CA ILE A 3 2.77 -18.37 5.96
C ILE A 3 1.58 -17.87 6.77
N LYS A 4 1.79 -16.80 7.54
CA LYS A 4 0.70 -16.12 8.26
C LYS A 4 0.44 -14.76 7.63
N VAL A 5 -0.82 -14.56 7.26
CA VAL A 5 -1.30 -13.36 6.57
C VAL A 5 -2.32 -12.69 7.48
N ALA A 6 -2.15 -11.39 7.70
CA ALA A 6 -3.18 -10.55 8.30
C ALA A 6 -3.80 -9.66 7.22
N ALA A 7 -5.12 -9.65 7.13
CA ALA A 7 -5.86 -8.71 6.29
C ALA A 7 -6.57 -7.71 7.20
N VAL A 8 -6.32 -6.42 6.99
CA VAL A 8 -6.83 -5.35 7.84
C VAL A 8 -8.02 -4.67 7.17
N GLN A 9 -9.07 -4.42 7.93
CA GLN A 9 -10.21 -3.63 7.51
C GLN A 9 -10.56 -2.59 8.58
N PHE A 10 -10.56 -1.33 8.18
CA PHE A 10 -11.04 -0.22 9.01
C PHE A 10 -11.49 0.93 8.08
N GLU A 11 -12.19 1.91 8.65
CA GLU A 11 -12.63 3.10 7.94
C GLU A 11 -11.49 4.13 7.87
N ALA A 12 -10.97 4.35 6.66
CA ALA A 12 -10.00 5.42 6.40
C ALA A 12 -10.73 6.74 6.15
N GLY A 13 -10.32 7.80 6.87
CA GLY A 13 -10.87 9.14 6.69
C GLY A 13 -10.46 9.74 5.35
N VAL A 14 -11.40 10.36 4.65
CA VAL A 14 -11.17 10.99 3.34
C VAL A 14 -10.26 12.21 3.47
N GLY A 15 -9.11 12.18 2.81
CA GLY A 15 -8.09 13.24 2.84
C GLY A 15 -7.25 13.30 4.12
N LEU A 16 -7.55 12.47 5.13
CA LEU A 16 -6.92 12.49 6.47
C LEU A 16 -5.69 11.59 6.54
N LYS A 17 -4.69 11.89 5.71
CA LYS A 17 -3.53 11.00 5.49
C LYS A 17 -2.73 10.71 6.76
N GLN A 18 -2.56 11.71 7.62
CA GLN A 18 -1.79 11.54 8.86
C GLN A 18 -2.53 10.61 9.82
N GLU A 19 -3.82 10.85 10.03
CA GLU A 19 -4.70 10.07 10.89
C GLU A 19 -4.80 8.62 10.40
N ASN A 20 -4.95 8.42 9.09
CA ASN A 20 -5.02 7.09 8.50
C ASN A 20 -3.72 6.31 8.71
N ARG A 21 -2.55 6.93 8.51
CA ARG A 21 -1.26 6.27 8.79
C ARG A 21 -1.11 5.89 10.26
N LEU A 22 -1.56 6.75 11.17
CA LEU A 22 -1.54 6.44 12.61
C LEU A 22 -2.46 5.28 12.96
N GLN A 23 -3.66 5.21 12.37
CA GLN A 23 -4.57 4.07 12.53
C GLN A 23 -3.96 2.77 11.96
N MET A 24 -3.35 2.83 10.77
CA MET A 24 -2.64 1.69 10.19
C MET A 24 -1.51 1.20 11.11
N LYS A 25 -0.74 2.12 11.71
CA LYS A 25 0.31 1.80 12.69
C LYS A 25 -0.27 1.13 13.94
N GLN A 26 -1.42 1.58 14.44
CA GLN A 26 -2.08 0.92 15.56
C GLN A 26 -2.44 -0.53 15.21
N TRP A 27 -2.96 -0.79 14.01
CA TRP A 27 -3.21 -2.15 13.53
C TRP A 27 -1.95 -2.99 13.41
N ILE A 28 -0.87 -2.44 12.85
CA ILE A 28 0.43 -3.13 12.78
C ILE A 28 0.89 -3.53 14.19
N ASN A 29 0.86 -2.59 15.14
CA ASN A 29 1.27 -2.86 16.53
C ASN A 29 0.43 -3.99 17.16
N THR A 30 -0.89 -3.95 17.02
CA THR A 30 -1.80 -4.99 17.56
C THR A 30 -1.51 -6.35 16.95
N ILE A 31 -1.42 -6.42 15.62
CA ILE A 31 -1.16 -7.67 14.90
C ILE A 31 0.18 -8.26 15.31
N MET A 32 1.24 -7.44 15.38
CA MET A 32 2.57 -7.93 15.73
C MET A 32 2.71 -8.29 17.22
N ALA A 33 1.87 -7.71 18.09
CA ALA A 33 1.80 -8.10 19.50
C ALA A 33 1.11 -9.47 19.69
N GLU A 34 0.00 -9.72 18.99
CA GLU A 34 -0.78 -10.96 19.10
C GLU A 34 -0.22 -12.11 18.25
N HIS A 35 0.39 -11.75 17.11
CA HIS A 35 0.91 -12.65 16.10
C HIS A 35 2.31 -12.20 15.65
N PRO A 36 3.34 -12.32 16.53
CA PRO A 36 4.71 -11.92 16.20
C PRO A 36 5.34 -12.72 15.06
N ASP A 37 4.73 -13.84 14.66
CA ASP A 37 5.12 -14.65 13.50
C ASP A 37 4.29 -14.36 12.23
N CYS A 38 3.56 -13.24 12.20
CA CYS A 38 2.91 -12.74 11.00
C CYS A 38 3.96 -12.43 9.92
N SER A 39 3.73 -12.94 8.70
CA SER A 39 4.67 -12.77 7.59
C SER A 39 4.35 -11.53 6.75
N ILE A 40 3.06 -11.24 6.57
CA ILE A 40 2.59 -10.11 5.75
C ILE A 40 1.29 -9.54 6.31
N ILE A 41 1.21 -8.21 6.32
CA ILE A 41 0.00 -7.44 6.65
C ILE A 41 -0.48 -6.76 5.37
N VAL A 42 -1.73 -7.00 5.00
CA VAL A 42 -2.37 -6.43 3.81
C VAL A 42 -3.44 -5.43 4.23
N PHE A 43 -3.30 -4.20 3.74
CA PHE A 43 -4.25 -3.12 3.94
C PHE A 43 -5.12 -2.85 2.71
N PRO A 44 -6.27 -2.17 2.89
CA PRO A 44 -7.19 -1.86 1.81
C PRO A 44 -6.63 -0.95 0.71
N GLU A 45 -7.41 -0.87 -0.37
CA GLU A 45 -7.27 0.09 -1.46
C GLU A 45 -7.35 1.54 -0.96
N LEU A 46 -6.46 2.40 -1.47
CA LEU A 46 -6.38 3.84 -1.16
C LEU A 46 -6.42 4.18 0.35
N VAL A 47 -6.01 3.25 1.22
CA VAL A 47 -6.15 3.37 2.68
C VAL A 47 -5.44 4.60 3.27
N VAL A 48 -4.36 5.07 2.63
CA VAL A 48 -3.64 6.26 3.07
C VAL A 48 -4.50 7.52 2.87
N SER A 49 -5.14 7.67 1.71
CA SER A 49 -5.91 8.87 1.37
C SER A 49 -7.39 8.77 1.75
N GLY A 50 -7.94 7.56 1.88
CA GLY A 50 -9.37 7.31 1.73
C GLY A 50 -9.78 7.19 0.25
N TYR A 51 -10.89 6.52 -0.02
CA TYR A 51 -11.33 6.15 -1.38
C TYR A 51 -12.04 7.28 -2.13
N ASP A 52 -12.80 8.13 -1.45
CA ASP A 52 -13.72 9.09 -2.08
C ASP A 52 -13.20 10.54 -2.07
N CYS A 53 -11.97 10.75 -2.53
CA CYS A 53 -11.37 12.09 -2.59
C CYS A 53 -11.68 12.88 -3.88
N GLY A 54 -12.42 12.30 -4.83
CA GLY A 54 -12.83 12.97 -6.07
C GLY A 54 -11.70 13.71 -6.80
N CYS A 55 -11.91 14.99 -7.13
CA CYS A 55 -10.90 15.80 -7.83
C CYS A 55 -9.64 16.11 -7.00
N HIS A 56 -9.62 15.81 -5.70
CA HIS A 56 -8.46 16.05 -4.84
C HIS A 56 -7.43 14.92 -4.88
N MET A 57 -7.69 13.81 -5.58
CA MET A 57 -6.77 12.66 -5.68
C MET A 57 -5.35 13.06 -6.07
N ALA A 58 -5.19 13.92 -7.08
CA ALA A 58 -3.88 14.37 -7.55
C ALA A 58 -3.07 15.14 -6.49
N ALA A 59 -3.75 15.90 -5.62
CA ALA A 59 -3.10 16.65 -4.54
C ALA A 59 -2.63 15.72 -3.40
N LEU A 60 -3.31 14.58 -3.23
CA LEU A 60 -3.00 13.59 -2.20
C LEU A 60 -1.94 12.57 -2.64
N ALA A 61 -1.61 12.55 -3.93
CA ALA A 61 -0.63 11.64 -4.53
C ALA A 61 0.78 11.78 -3.91
N GLU A 62 1.46 10.65 -3.74
CA GLU A 62 2.83 10.57 -3.24
C GLU A 62 3.74 9.90 -4.26
N GLU A 63 4.99 10.36 -4.33
CA GLU A 63 6.06 9.63 -5.01
C GLU A 63 6.50 8.43 -4.16
N VAL A 64 7.12 7.43 -4.80
CA VAL A 64 7.55 6.17 -4.19
C VAL A 64 8.43 6.35 -2.95
N GLU A 65 9.19 7.44 -2.83
CA GLU A 65 9.99 7.75 -1.63
C GLU A 65 9.36 8.82 -0.72
N GLY A 66 8.04 8.98 -0.83
CA GLY A 66 7.22 9.92 -0.08
C GLY A 66 7.05 9.57 1.40
N GLU A 67 6.21 10.34 2.06
CA GLU A 67 5.99 10.26 3.51
C GLU A 67 5.46 8.88 3.95
N SER A 68 4.49 8.33 3.22
CA SER A 68 3.88 7.04 3.54
C SER A 68 4.85 5.89 3.31
N TYR A 69 5.66 5.93 2.24
CA TYR A 69 6.72 4.93 2.04
C TYR A 69 7.71 4.91 3.19
N ARG A 70 8.25 6.06 3.58
CA ARG A 70 9.24 6.13 4.67
C ARG A 70 8.65 5.63 5.98
N PHE A 71 7.41 6.02 6.26
CA PHE A 71 6.69 5.60 7.46
C PHE A 71 6.50 4.08 7.52
N PHE A 72 5.99 3.45 6.46
CA PHE A 72 5.77 2.00 6.46
C PHE A 72 7.05 1.19 6.26
N SER A 73 8.08 1.76 5.62
CA SER A 73 9.44 1.20 5.58
C SER A 73 10.03 1.04 6.98
N GLU A 74 9.86 2.05 7.83
CA GLU A 74 10.33 1.99 9.22
C GLU A 74 9.56 0.95 10.03
N GLU A 75 8.23 0.92 9.96
CA GLU A 75 7.43 -0.07 10.70
C GLU A 75 7.67 -1.51 10.21
N ALA A 76 7.82 -1.72 8.89
CA ALA A 76 8.16 -3.01 8.31
C ALA A 76 9.50 -3.54 8.84
N ARG A 77 10.54 -2.68 8.84
CA ARG A 77 11.87 -3.01 9.38
C ARG A 77 11.83 -3.27 10.88
N ARG A 78 11.07 -2.46 11.62
CA ARG A 78 10.94 -2.57 13.08
C ARG A 78 10.39 -3.92 13.50
N TYR A 79 9.39 -4.42 12.79
CA TYR A 79 8.70 -5.67 13.12
C TYR A 79 9.19 -6.88 12.32
N GLY A 80 10.03 -6.67 11.30
CA GLY A 80 10.48 -7.74 10.41
C GLY A 80 9.32 -8.35 9.61
N VAL A 81 8.35 -7.53 9.20
CA VAL A 81 7.11 -7.97 8.53
C VAL A 81 6.93 -7.28 7.19
N HIS A 82 6.38 -7.98 6.21
CA HIS A 82 6.01 -7.38 4.92
C HIS A 82 4.69 -6.59 5.07
N ILE A 83 4.58 -5.43 4.38
CA ILE A 83 3.39 -4.59 4.44
C ILE A 83 2.93 -4.24 3.02
N ALA A 84 1.72 -4.65 2.66
CA ALA A 84 1.07 -4.25 1.40
C ALA A 84 -0.03 -3.23 1.71
N TYR A 85 -0.04 -2.09 1.02
CA TYR A 85 -1.08 -1.08 1.23
C TYR A 85 -1.40 -0.28 -0.04
N GLY A 86 -2.66 0.15 -0.16
CA GLY A 86 -3.11 1.03 -1.23
C GLY A 86 -2.71 2.49 -0.99
N ASN A 87 -2.23 3.15 -2.04
CA ASN A 87 -1.84 4.55 -2.06
C ASN A 87 -2.14 5.18 -3.42
N ILE A 88 -2.15 6.51 -3.45
CA ILE A 88 -2.17 7.28 -4.69
C ILE A 88 -0.72 7.53 -5.08
N GLU A 89 -0.26 6.95 -6.18
CA GLU A 89 1.11 7.13 -6.67
C GLU A 89 1.18 8.29 -7.67
N ARG A 90 2.11 9.22 -7.43
CA ARG A 90 2.57 10.19 -8.43
C ARG A 90 3.80 9.64 -9.12
N SER A 91 3.76 9.53 -10.46
CA SER A 91 4.87 9.02 -11.26
C SER A 91 5.06 9.82 -12.54
N GLY A 92 6.26 10.40 -12.69
CA GLY A 92 6.73 10.94 -13.96
C GLY A 92 5.88 12.07 -14.53
N GLN A 93 5.58 11.96 -15.82
CA GLN A 93 5.00 13.00 -16.70
C GLN A 93 3.48 12.88 -16.89
N GLU A 94 2.82 11.92 -16.26
CA GLU A 94 1.38 11.75 -16.42
C GLU A 94 0.61 12.86 -15.72
N ASP A 95 -0.44 13.36 -16.39
CA ASP A 95 -1.31 14.39 -15.84
C ASP A 95 -2.10 13.89 -14.62
N ARG A 96 -2.33 12.57 -14.53
CA ARG A 96 -3.12 11.93 -13.48
C ARG A 96 -2.32 10.87 -12.73
N PRO A 97 -2.52 10.74 -11.40
CA PRO A 97 -1.84 9.74 -10.59
C PRO A 97 -2.35 8.33 -10.88
N TYR A 98 -1.76 7.35 -10.21
CA TYR A 98 -2.18 5.95 -10.28
C TYR A 98 -2.78 5.46 -8.96
N ASN A 99 -3.83 4.65 -9.04
CA ASN A 99 -4.30 3.86 -7.90
C ASN A 99 -3.38 2.64 -7.76
N THR A 100 -2.61 2.58 -6.67
CA THR A 100 -1.44 1.70 -6.58
C THR A 100 -1.39 0.94 -5.27
N VAL A 101 -1.01 -0.32 -5.31
CA VAL A 101 -0.58 -1.08 -4.13
C VAL A 101 0.95 -1.07 -4.06
N TRP A 102 1.51 -0.67 -2.93
CA TRP A 102 2.94 -0.79 -2.64
C TRP A 102 3.17 -1.95 -1.68
N LEU A 103 4.11 -2.85 -2.02
CA LEU A 103 4.57 -3.95 -1.18
C LEU A 103 5.94 -3.61 -0.59
N ILE A 104 5.96 -3.37 0.71
CA ILE A 104 7.17 -3.09 1.48
C ILE A 104 7.73 -4.40 2.07
N GLY A 105 9.02 -4.58 1.89
CA GLY A 105 9.82 -5.67 2.43
C GLY A 105 9.97 -5.59 3.94
N SER A 106 10.22 -6.73 4.59
CA SER A 106 10.55 -6.79 6.02
C SER A 106 11.87 -6.09 6.39
N ASP A 107 12.70 -5.75 5.40
CA ASP A 107 13.90 -4.89 5.53
C ASP A 107 13.59 -3.39 5.32
N GLY A 108 12.35 -3.08 4.95
CA GLY A 108 11.85 -1.74 4.62
C GLY A 108 12.07 -1.32 3.17
N SER A 109 12.54 -2.19 2.28
CA SER A 109 12.66 -1.86 0.84
C SER A 109 11.30 -1.91 0.12
N LEU A 110 11.13 -1.14 -0.96
CA LEU A 110 9.97 -1.35 -1.84
C LEU A 110 10.24 -2.57 -2.74
N LEU A 111 9.50 -3.65 -2.53
CA LEU A 111 9.67 -4.91 -3.28
C LEU A 111 8.86 -4.95 -4.56
N HIS A 112 7.65 -4.39 -4.55
CA HIS A 112 6.79 -4.36 -5.72
C HIS A 112 5.81 -3.19 -5.66
N THR A 113 5.45 -2.67 -6.83
CA THR A 113 4.30 -1.79 -7.05
C THR A 113 3.33 -2.42 -8.05
N TYR A 114 2.03 -2.32 -7.78
CA TYR A 114 0.99 -2.72 -8.72
C TYR A 114 0.05 -1.54 -8.93
N ARG A 115 -0.01 -1.04 -10.17
CA ARG A 115 -0.95 0.01 -10.60
C ARG A 115 -2.22 -0.66 -11.14
N LYS A 116 -3.37 -0.26 -10.64
CA LYS A 116 -4.67 -0.83 -11.03
C LYS A 116 -4.89 -0.66 -12.52
N ILE A 117 -5.08 -1.79 -13.22
CA ILE A 117 -5.25 -1.83 -14.67
C ILE A 117 -6.70 -1.59 -15.06
N HIS A 118 -7.63 -2.26 -14.36
CA HIS A 118 -9.06 -2.17 -14.61
C HIS A 118 -9.67 -1.11 -13.70
N LEU A 119 -9.73 0.13 -14.21
CA LEU A 119 -10.40 1.24 -13.53
C LEU A 119 -11.91 1.13 -13.74
N THR A 120 -12.66 1.53 -12.72
CA THR A 120 -14.09 1.83 -12.89
C THR A 120 -14.28 3.11 -13.72
N SER A 121 -15.46 3.31 -14.31
CA SER A 121 -15.77 4.53 -15.08
C SER A 121 -15.61 5.82 -14.26
N LEU A 122 -15.74 5.75 -12.94
CA LEU A 122 -15.48 6.88 -12.05
C LEU A 122 -13.97 7.12 -11.86
N GLU A 123 -13.21 6.05 -11.65
CA GLU A 123 -11.75 6.12 -11.49
C GLU A 123 -11.05 6.61 -12.77
N GLU A 124 -11.60 6.30 -13.94
CA GLU A 124 -11.13 6.81 -15.23
C GLU A 124 -11.18 8.34 -15.35
N ALA A 125 -11.84 9.06 -14.42
CA ALA A 125 -11.75 10.52 -14.36
C ALA A 125 -10.50 11.00 -13.60
N TYR A 126 -9.98 10.19 -12.66
CA TYR A 126 -8.97 10.63 -11.67
C TYR A 126 -7.64 9.90 -11.77
N PHE A 127 -7.61 8.69 -12.35
CA PHE A 127 -6.42 7.85 -12.40
C PHE A 127 -6.04 7.45 -13.81
N THR A 128 -4.73 7.33 -14.03
CA THR A 128 -4.17 6.65 -15.19
C THR A 128 -4.20 5.13 -14.96
N PRO A 129 -4.65 4.31 -15.94
CA PRO A 129 -4.62 2.86 -15.80
C PRO A 129 -3.18 2.34 -15.82
N GLY A 130 -2.91 1.27 -15.07
CA GLY A 130 -1.65 0.52 -15.18
C GLY A 130 -1.52 -0.20 -16.54
N GLU A 131 -0.29 -0.41 -17.00
CA GLU A 131 -0.01 -0.94 -18.35
C GLU A 131 -0.03 -2.48 -18.44
N ALA A 132 0.29 -3.19 -17.36
CA ALA A 132 0.40 -4.65 -17.37
C ALA A 132 0.28 -5.24 -15.97
N LEU A 133 -0.11 -6.53 -15.93
CA LEU A 133 0.00 -7.33 -14.71
C LEU A 133 1.48 -7.38 -14.26
N PRO A 134 1.74 -7.53 -12.96
CA PRO A 134 3.09 -7.77 -12.46
C PRO A 134 3.78 -8.89 -13.24
N GLN A 135 4.79 -8.55 -14.05
CA GLN A 135 5.48 -9.53 -14.89
C GLN A 135 6.53 -10.34 -14.10
N SER A 136 6.90 -9.86 -12.91
CA SER A 136 7.89 -10.48 -12.03
C SER A 136 7.25 -11.01 -10.76
N LEU A 137 7.35 -12.32 -10.54
CA LEU A 137 7.08 -12.91 -9.23
C LEU A 137 8.13 -12.39 -8.24
N CYS A 138 7.72 -11.57 -7.28
CA CYS A 138 8.58 -11.25 -6.15
C CYS A 138 8.47 -12.38 -5.12
N GLN A 139 9.57 -13.11 -4.89
CA GLN A 139 9.65 -14.02 -3.75
C GLN A 139 9.97 -13.23 -2.50
N ILE A 140 9.02 -13.17 -1.57
CA ILE A 140 9.29 -12.67 -0.23
C ILE A 140 9.79 -13.81 0.68
N GLN A 141 10.24 -13.46 1.90
CA GLN A 141 10.66 -14.47 2.87
C GLN A 141 9.56 -15.52 3.05
N HIS A 142 9.97 -16.78 3.22
CA HIS A 142 9.05 -17.92 3.29
C HIS A 142 8.29 -18.22 1.99
N GLY A 143 8.88 -17.95 0.83
CA GLY A 143 8.45 -18.51 -0.47
C GLY A 143 7.07 -18.10 -0.96
N LEU A 144 6.48 -17.04 -0.40
CA LEU A 144 5.28 -16.41 -0.98
C LEU A 144 5.72 -15.64 -2.24
N CYS A 145 5.09 -15.94 -3.37
CA CYS A 145 5.23 -15.14 -4.58
C CYS A 145 4.07 -14.15 -4.65
N VAL A 146 4.39 -12.86 -4.82
CA VAL A 146 3.41 -11.82 -5.10
C VAL A 146 3.60 -11.38 -6.56
N GLY A 147 2.53 -11.46 -7.35
CA GLY A 147 2.45 -11.11 -8.77
C GLY A 147 1.00 -11.10 -9.25
#